data_AF-A0A0F9NSY8-F1
#
_entry.id   AF-A0A0F9NSY8-F1
#
_cell.length_a   1.000
_cell.length_b   1.000
_cell.length_c   1.000
_cell.angle_alpha   90.00
_cell.angle_beta   90.00
_cell.angle_gamma   90.00
#
_symmetry.space_group_name_H-M   'P 1'
#
loop_
_entity.id
_entity.type
_entity.pdbx_description
1 polymer ?
#
loop_
_entity_poly.entity_id
_entity_poly.type
_entity_poly.pdbx_seq_one_letter_code
_entity_poly.pdbx_strand_id
1 'polypeptide(L)'
;DAVGLSDYGPPGNYYERQVARWTKQYRASETEVLPDMDRLIERLTQSIPADDGQRTLVHGDYRIDNMMFEKDGTKCLAILDWELSTIGHPYADLAAVIMQWQMPAGTEGRGFGGVDRKALGVPSDEEFIARYCERRGLNGIDNFGFYLAFCFFRMAGIIQGVLKRALDGNASNPERAMKVGAYVPVFAANGLKALERE
;
A
#
# COMPACT_ATOMS: atom_id res chain seq x y z
N ASP A 1 -3.27 -21.88 10.20
CA ASP A 1 -3.69 -23.04 11.00
C ASP A 1 -2.54 -23.70 11.74
N ALA A 2 -1.52 -24.21 11.06
CA ALA A 2 -0.40 -24.95 11.68
C ALA A 2 0.34 -24.21 12.83
N VAL A 3 0.35 -22.88 12.82
CA VAL A 3 1.01 -22.05 13.84
C VAL A 3 0.03 -21.27 14.73
N GLY A 4 -1.27 -21.62 14.71
CA GLY A 4 -2.27 -21.02 15.61
C GLY A 4 -2.74 -19.60 15.27
N LEU A 5 -2.44 -19.07 14.08
CA LEU A 5 -2.83 -17.71 13.66
C LEU A 5 -4.12 -17.65 12.83
N SER A 6 -4.98 -18.66 12.88
CA SER A 6 -6.17 -18.74 12.01
C SER A 6 -7.23 -17.67 12.30
N ASP A 7 -7.27 -17.17 13.53
CA ASP A 7 -8.17 -16.13 14.05
C ASP A 7 -7.49 -14.75 14.18
N TYR A 8 -6.23 -14.62 13.78
CA TYR A 8 -5.45 -13.37 13.87
C TYR A 8 -5.94 -12.25 12.91
N GLY A 9 -6.88 -12.57 12.02
CA GLY A 9 -7.53 -11.58 11.17
C GLY A 9 -8.96 -11.99 10.80
N PRO A 10 -9.82 -11.00 10.52
CA PRO A 10 -11.23 -11.26 10.22
C PRO A 10 -11.40 -12.12 8.95
N PRO A 11 -12.45 -12.97 8.92
CA PRO A 11 -12.78 -13.78 7.73
C PRO A 11 -13.44 -12.94 6.62
N GLY A 12 -13.59 -13.56 5.44
CA GLY A 12 -14.23 -12.99 4.25
C GLY A 12 -13.28 -12.21 3.34
N ASN A 13 -13.84 -11.50 2.36
CA ASN A 13 -13.07 -10.76 1.37
C ASN A 13 -12.28 -9.60 2.00
N TYR A 14 -10.95 -9.69 1.97
CA TYR A 14 -10.05 -8.69 2.56
C TYR A 14 -10.26 -7.30 1.94
N TYR A 15 -10.34 -7.22 0.61
CA TYR A 15 -10.40 -5.93 -0.08
C TYR A 15 -11.76 -5.26 0.08
N GLU A 16 -12.85 -6.02 0.11
CA GLU A 16 -14.18 -5.45 0.42
C GLU A 16 -14.18 -4.75 1.79
N ARG A 17 -13.70 -5.44 2.83
CA ARG A 17 -13.61 -4.85 4.18
C ARG A 17 -12.70 -3.63 4.21
N GLN A 18 -11.55 -3.72 3.56
CA GLN A 18 -10.54 -2.66 3.62
C GLN A 18 -10.96 -1.43 2.81
N VAL A 19 -11.54 -1.60 1.61
CA VAL A 19 -12.10 -0.49 0.83
C VAL A 19 -13.20 0.20 1.63
N ALA A 20 -14.15 -0.55 2.20
CA ALA A 20 -15.21 0.03 3.03
C ALA A 20 -14.66 0.80 4.25
N ARG A 21 -13.68 0.22 4.95
CA ARG A 21 -13.02 0.84 6.11
C ARG A 21 -12.32 2.14 5.74
N TRP A 22 -11.48 2.12 4.72
CA TRP A 22 -10.69 3.30 4.31
C TRP A 22 -11.58 4.38 3.70
N THR A 23 -12.67 4.03 3.02
CA THR A 23 -13.70 4.99 2.57
C THR A 23 -14.31 5.71 3.75
N LYS A 24 -14.75 4.98 4.78
CA LYS A 24 -15.28 5.59 6.00
C LYS A 24 -14.26 6.49 6.70
N GLN A 25 -12.99 6.07 6.78
CA GLN A 25 -11.93 6.86 7.41
C GLN A 25 -11.59 8.13 6.62
N TYR A 26 -11.49 8.05 5.30
CA TYR A 26 -11.27 9.22 4.45
C TYR A 26 -12.42 10.22 4.61
N ARG A 27 -13.68 9.79 4.48
CA ARG A 27 -14.86 10.67 4.65
C ARG A 27 -14.92 11.34 6.02
N ALA A 28 -14.55 10.62 7.08
CA ALA A 28 -14.50 11.19 8.42
C ALA A 28 -13.37 12.22 8.63
N SER A 29 -12.37 12.23 7.76
CA SER A 29 -11.22 13.14 7.81
C SER A 29 -11.14 14.12 6.65
N GLU A 30 -12.14 14.14 5.78
CA GLU A 30 -12.21 14.99 4.59
C GLU A 30 -12.17 16.47 4.99
N THR A 31 -11.21 17.20 4.40
CA THR A 31 -11.00 18.63 4.66
C THR A 31 -11.53 19.50 3.54
N GLU A 32 -11.54 18.97 2.33
CA GLU A 32 -12.10 19.57 1.12
C GLU A 32 -12.54 18.45 0.17
N VAL A 33 -13.45 18.77 -0.76
CA VAL A 33 -13.90 17.81 -1.76
C VAL A 33 -12.80 17.61 -2.80
N LEU A 34 -12.39 16.35 -2.98
CA LEU A 34 -11.38 15.96 -3.96
C LEU A 34 -12.01 15.01 -5.00
N PRO A 35 -12.39 15.50 -6.20
CA PRO A 35 -13.09 14.69 -7.21
C PRO A 35 -12.36 13.41 -7.61
N ASP A 36 -11.02 13.44 -7.67
CA ASP A 36 -10.22 12.25 -7.98
C ASP A 36 -10.33 11.18 -6.90
N MET A 37 -10.48 11.58 -5.62
CA MET A 37 -10.68 10.63 -4.54
C MET A 37 -12.08 10.01 -4.59
N ASP A 38 -13.10 10.80 -4.89
CA ASP A 38 -14.47 10.31 -5.06
C ASP A 38 -14.52 9.26 -6.17
N ARG A 39 -13.90 9.57 -7.31
CA ARG A 39 -13.80 8.65 -8.45
C ARG A 39 -12.99 7.39 -8.11
N LEU A 40 -11.90 7.54 -7.35
CA LEU A 40 -11.08 6.40 -6.94
C LEU A 40 -11.87 5.46 -6.01
N ILE A 41 -12.59 6.00 -5.02
CA ILE A 41 -13.46 5.24 -4.12
C ILE A 41 -14.52 4.48 -4.91
N GLU A 42 -15.20 5.15 -5.84
CA GLU A 42 -16.22 4.52 -6.68
C GLU A 42 -15.64 3.38 -7.52
N ARG A 43 -14.56 3.65 -8.25
CA ARG A 43 -13.92 2.67 -9.15
C ARG A 43 -13.37 1.47 -8.39
N LEU A 44 -12.73 1.69 -7.23
CA LEU A 44 -12.27 0.59 -6.37
C LEU A 44 -13.45 -0.26 -5.91
N THR A 45 -14.54 0.35 -5.45
CA THR A 45 -15.73 -0.37 -4.97
C THR A 45 -16.33 -1.24 -6.08
N GLN A 46 -16.38 -0.75 -7.32
CA GLN A 46 -16.91 -1.48 -8.47
C GLN A 46 -15.96 -2.56 -9.01
N SER A 47 -14.67 -2.48 -8.68
CA SER A 47 -13.62 -3.33 -9.25
C SER A 47 -13.01 -4.30 -8.25
N ILE A 48 -13.64 -4.51 -7.08
CA ILE A 48 -13.18 -5.47 -6.07
C ILE A 48 -13.13 -6.87 -6.71
N PRO A 49 -11.96 -7.54 -6.72
CA PRO A 49 -11.86 -8.91 -7.18
C PRO A 49 -12.75 -9.84 -6.36
N ALA A 50 -13.30 -10.86 -7.02
CA ALA A 50 -13.97 -11.96 -6.32
C ALA A 50 -13.02 -12.57 -5.28
N ASP A 51 -13.60 -13.08 -4.19
CA ASP A 51 -12.80 -13.75 -3.16
C ASP A 51 -12.20 -15.04 -3.76
N ASP A 52 -10.88 -15.07 -3.88
CA ASP A 52 -10.10 -16.20 -4.39
C ASP A 52 -9.66 -17.16 -3.27
N GLY A 53 -10.08 -16.89 -2.02
CA GLY A 53 -9.77 -17.67 -0.85
C GLY A 53 -8.35 -17.48 -0.32
N GLN A 54 -7.52 -16.62 -0.93
CA GLN A 54 -6.17 -16.37 -0.44
C GLN A 54 -6.20 -15.65 0.91
N ARG A 55 -5.73 -16.35 1.95
CA ARG A 55 -5.62 -15.84 3.32
C ARG A 55 -4.24 -16.15 3.86
N THR A 56 -3.40 -15.13 3.94
CA THR A 56 -2.02 -15.24 4.44
C THR A 56 -1.76 -14.23 5.54
N LEU A 57 -0.71 -14.47 6.32
CA LEU A 57 -0.15 -13.41 7.15
C LEU A 57 0.37 -12.30 6.23
N VAL A 58 -0.11 -11.08 6.46
CA VAL A 58 0.37 -9.86 5.82
C VAL A 58 1.00 -8.99 6.90
N HIS A 59 2.16 -8.40 6.59
CA HIS A 59 2.89 -7.51 7.48
C HIS A 59 2.15 -6.19 7.66
N GLY A 60 1.55 -5.66 6.60
CA GLY A 60 0.81 -4.40 6.62
C GLY A 60 1.67 -3.15 6.40
N ASP A 61 2.98 -3.25 6.67
CA ASP A 61 4.05 -2.27 6.36
C ASP A 61 5.34 -2.95 5.86
N TYR A 62 5.23 -3.85 4.87
CA TYR A 62 6.37 -4.63 4.38
C TYR A 62 7.32 -3.78 3.52
N ARG A 63 8.48 -3.42 4.07
CA ARG A 63 9.45 -2.52 3.42
C ARG A 63 10.86 -2.73 3.94
N ILE A 64 11.85 -2.31 3.15
CA ILE A 64 13.27 -2.58 3.42
C ILE A 64 13.75 -1.99 4.76
N ASP A 65 13.22 -0.84 5.19
CA ASP A 65 13.57 -0.24 6.49
C ASP A 65 13.09 -1.07 7.69
N ASN A 66 12.10 -1.95 7.48
CA ASN A 66 11.59 -2.89 8.48
C ASN A 66 12.28 -4.26 8.36
N MET A 67 13.40 -4.34 7.64
CA MET A 67 14.19 -5.55 7.49
C MET A 67 15.58 -5.37 8.09
N MET A 68 16.02 -6.35 8.85
CA MET A 68 17.39 -6.43 9.36
C MET A 68 18.20 -7.36 8.48
N PHE A 69 19.34 -6.89 7.98
CA PHE A 69 20.24 -7.66 7.14
C PHE A 69 21.51 -8.04 7.89
N GLU A 70 22.22 -9.08 7.41
CA GLU A 70 23.59 -9.34 7.81
C GLU A 70 24.47 -8.10 7.57
N LYS A 71 25.41 -7.84 8.49
CA LYS A 71 26.25 -6.63 8.45
C LYS A 71 26.97 -6.45 7.11
N ASP A 72 27.49 -7.53 6.57
CA ASP A 72 28.34 -7.55 5.36
C ASP A 72 27.70 -8.39 4.23
N GLY A 73 26.37 -8.60 4.26
CA GLY A 73 25.66 -9.48 3.31
C GLY A 73 24.23 -9.04 3.00
N THR A 74 23.57 -9.76 2.08
CA THR A 74 22.20 -9.45 1.63
C THR A 74 21.14 -10.36 2.25
N LYS A 75 21.52 -11.21 3.20
CA LYS A 75 20.58 -12.12 3.86
C LYS A 75 19.74 -11.34 4.88
N CYS A 76 18.42 -11.38 4.71
CA CYS A 76 17.48 -10.85 5.70
C CYS A 76 17.48 -11.78 6.93
N LEU A 77 17.85 -11.24 8.09
CA LEU A 77 17.91 -11.92 9.38
C LEU A 77 16.58 -11.84 10.14
N ALA A 78 15.88 -10.70 10.04
CA ALA A 78 14.61 -10.48 10.72
C ALA A 78 13.74 -9.47 9.97
N ILE A 79 12.43 -9.62 10.10
CA ILE A 79 11.44 -8.61 9.73
C ILE A 79 10.91 -8.01 11.04
N LEU A 80 10.88 -6.69 11.12
CA LEU A 80 10.54 -5.88 12.29
C LEU A 80 9.18 -5.21 12.11
N ASP A 81 8.62 -4.70 13.21
CA ASP A 81 7.43 -3.84 13.20
C ASP A 81 6.12 -4.50 12.69
N TRP A 82 5.74 -5.60 13.36
CA TRP A 82 4.54 -6.38 13.05
C TRP A 82 3.23 -5.78 13.59
N GLU A 83 3.22 -4.53 14.08
CA GLU A 83 2.07 -3.94 14.78
C GLU A 83 0.82 -3.80 13.89
N LEU A 84 1.02 -3.69 12.56
CA LEU A 84 -0.05 -3.58 11.57
C LEU A 84 -0.42 -4.93 10.93
N SER A 85 0.22 -6.01 11.35
CA SER A 85 0.05 -7.31 10.72
C SER A 85 -1.31 -7.93 11.01
N THR A 86 -1.78 -8.75 10.08
CA THR A 86 -3.07 -9.45 10.20
C THR A 86 -3.14 -10.62 9.21
N ILE A 87 -4.23 -11.38 9.23
CA ILE A 87 -4.58 -12.27 8.12
C ILE A 87 -5.30 -11.47 7.04
N GLY A 88 -4.74 -11.44 5.84
CA GLY A 88 -5.26 -10.68 4.72
C GLY A 88 -4.88 -11.28 3.37
N HIS A 89 -5.09 -10.49 2.32
CA HIS A 89 -4.75 -10.90 0.96
C HIS A 89 -3.26 -10.64 0.68
N PRO A 90 -2.50 -11.64 0.20
CA PRO A 90 -1.03 -11.53 0.07
C PRO A 90 -0.56 -10.39 -0.83
N TYR A 91 -1.32 -10.08 -1.88
CA TYR A 91 -0.97 -8.99 -2.80
C TYR A 91 -1.03 -7.59 -2.16
N ALA A 92 -1.61 -7.42 -0.98
CA ALA A 92 -1.63 -6.14 -0.28
C ALA A 92 -0.21 -5.67 0.08
N ASP A 93 0.65 -6.58 0.57
CA ASP A 93 2.06 -6.25 0.85
C ASP A 93 2.87 -6.08 -0.43
N LEU A 94 2.64 -6.93 -1.44
CA LEU A 94 3.32 -6.83 -2.74
C LEU A 94 3.03 -5.48 -3.40
N ALA A 95 1.77 -5.08 -3.47
CA ALA A 95 1.35 -3.81 -4.04
C ALA A 95 1.84 -2.61 -3.21
N ALA A 96 1.95 -2.75 -1.88
CA ALA A 96 2.50 -1.71 -1.03
C ALA A 96 3.98 -1.43 -1.33
N VAL A 97 4.79 -2.47 -1.59
CA VAL A 97 6.19 -2.32 -2.04
C VAL A 97 6.26 -1.55 -3.36
N ILE A 98 5.46 -1.97 -4.35
CA ILE A 98 5.44 -1.33 -5.68
C ILE A 98 4.99 0.13 -5.59
N MET A 99 3.91 0.40 -4.85
CA MET A 99 3.41 1.76 -4.60
C MET A 99 4.51 2.64 -3.99
N GLN A 100 5.22 2.13 -2.96
CA GLN A 100 6.33 2.86 -2.33
C GLN A 100 7.46 3.15 -3.32
N TRP A 101 7.79 2.21 -4.22
CA TRP A 101 8.80 2.40 -5.25
C TRP A 101 8.41 3.43 -6.31
N GLN A 102 7.11 3.60 -6.59
CA GLN A 102 6.63 4.62 -7.52
C GLN A 102 6.65 6.04 -6.94
N MET A 103 6.84 6.19 -5.63
CA MET A 103 7.02 7.51 -4.99
C MET A 103 8.40 8.12 -5.32
N PRO A 104 8.56 9.45 -5.25
CA PRO A 104 9.84 10.10 -5.48
C PRO A 104 10.96 9.58 -4.57
N ALA A 105 12.19 9.58 -5.08
CA ALA A 105 13.40 9.40 -4.28
C ALA A 105 13.79 10.68 -3.54
N GLY A 106 14.58 10.57 -2.45
CA GLY A 106 15.21 11.71 -1.79
C GLY A 106 15.12 11.67 -0.27
N THR A 107 15.31 12.82 0.38
CA THR A 107 15.27 12.94 1.85
C THR A 107 13.85 12.81 2.41
N GLU A 108 12.85 13.21 1.64
CA GLU A 108 11.43 13.17 2.02
C GLU A 108 10.70 11.94 1.45
N GLY A 109 11.22 11.36 0.36
CA GLY A 109 10.61 10.26 -0.38
C GLY A 109 11.46 9.00 -0.35
N ARG A 110 10.83 7.84 -0.13
CA ARG A 110 11.51 6.56 0.07
C ARG A 110 11.36 5.61 -1.13
N GLY A 111 11.09 6.16 -2.31
CA GLY A 111 10.87 5.41 -3.54
C GLY A 111 11.99 5.59 -4.57
N PHE A 112 11.68 5.21 -5.81
CA PHE A 112 12.57 5.26 -6.97
C PHE A 112 12.03 6.17 -8.09
N GLY A 113 11.02 7.00 -7.82
CA GLY A 113 10.48 7.94 -8.80
C GLY A 113 11.56 8.88 -9.32
N GLY A 114 11.77 8.89 -10.65
CA GLY A 114 12.82 9.66 -11.31
C GLY A 114 14.21 9.01 -11.31
N VAL A 115 14.35 7.79 -10.77
CA VAL A 115 15.61 7.04 -10.73
C VAL A 115 15.65 6.00 -11.86
N ASP A 116 16.78 5.91 -12.55
CA ASP A 116 17.06 4.79 -13.47
C ASP A 116 17.39 3.52 -12.65
N ARG A 117 16.35 2.77 -12.30
CA ARG A 117 16.46 1.51 -11.54
C ARG A 117 17.35 0.49 -12.26
N LYS A 118 17.27 0.43 -13.59
CA LYS A 118 18.03 -0.52 -14.39
C LYS A 118 19.53 -0.24 -14.30
N ALA A 119 19.94 1.02 -14.38
CA ALA A 119 21.33 1.41 -14.20
C ALA A 119 21.88 1.05 -12.80
N LEU A 120 21.02 0.95 -11.79
CA LEU A 120 21.38 0.56 -10.42
C LEU A 120 21.25 -0.95 -10.15
N GLY A 121 20.84 -1.76 -11.14
CA GLY A 121 20.56 -3.18 -10.94
C GLY A 121 19.33 -3.48 -10.08
N VAL A 122 18.45 -2.50 -9.89
CA VAL A 122 17.17 -2.65 -9.19
C VAL A 122 16.13 -3.16 -10.20
N PRO A 123 15.36 -4.22 -9.90
CA PRO A 123 14.34 -4.74 -10.83
C PRO A 123 13.28 -3.68 -11.10
N SER A 124 12.62 -3.76 -12.26
CA SER A 124 11.34 -3.09 -12.57
C SER A 124 10.18 -3.64 -11.73
N ASP A 125 9.00 -3.00 -11.81
CA ASP A 125 7.81 -3.46 -11.09
C ASP A 125 7.38 -4.84 -11.63
N GLU A 126 7.41 -4.99 -12.95
CA GLU A 126 7.05 -6.21 -13.67
C GLU A 126 8.00 -7.37 -13.34
N GLU A 127 9.31 -7.11 -13.32
CA GLU A 127 10.30 -8.13 -12.93
C GLU A 127 10.15 -8.57 -11.47
N PHE A 128 9.79 -7.65 -10.57
CA PHE A 128 9.57 -7.97 -9.16
C PHE A 128 8.30 -8.81 -8.96
N ILE A 129 7.21 -8.43 -9.64
CA ILE A 129 5.95 -9.20 -9.65
C ILE A 129 6.17 -10.59 -10.26
N ALA A 130 6.90 -10.70 -11.37
CA ALA A 130 7.20 -11.99 -11.99
C ALA A 130 7.98 -12.93 -11.04
N ARG A 131 9.01 -12.41 -10.35
CA ARG A 131 9.76 -13.17 -9.34
C ARG A 131 8.90 -13.59 -8.15
N TYR A 132 7.96 -12.73 -7.74
CA TYR A 132 7.00 -13.08 -6.71
C TYR A 132 6.11 -14.25 -7.16
N CYS A 133 5.57 -14.18 -8.38
CA CYS A 133 4.73 -15.22 -8.97
C CYS A 133 5.48 -16.56 -9.08
N GLU A 134 6.71 -16.54 -9.58
CA GLU A 134 7.59 -17.72 -9.68
C GLU A 134 7.75 -18.40 -8.30
N ARG A 135 8.08 -17.62 -7.26
CA ARG A 135 8.25 -18.15 -5.89
C ARG A 135 6.94 -18.68 -5.28
N ARG A 136 5.80 -18.20 -5.75
CA ARG A 136 4.47 -18.62 -5.32
C ARG A 136 3.87 -19.72 -6.19
N GLY A 137 4.52 -20.11 -7.29
CA GLY A 137 3.97 -21.06 -8.26
C GLY A 137 2.75 -20.52 -9.02
N LEU A 138 2.68 -19.20 -9.23
CA LEU A 138 1.60 -18.53 -9.95
C LEU A 138 2.02 -18.21 -11.39
N ASN A 139 1.08 -18.30 -12.33
CA ASN A 139 1.32 -17.93 -13.72
C ASN A 139 1.32 -16.40 -13.94
N GLY A 140 0.75 -15.65 -13.00
CA GLY A 140 0.59 -14.20 -13.07
C GLY A 140 -0.37 -13.72 -11.99
N ILE A 141 -0.61 -12.40 -11.98
CA ILE A 141 -1.62 -11.76 -11.15
C ILE A 141 -2.51 -10.93 -12.06
N ASP A 142 -3.76 -11.35 -12.24
CA ASP A 142 -4.73 -10.61 -13.04
C ASP A 142 -5.09 -9.30 -12.35
N ASN A 143 -5.28 -8.24 -13.15
CA ASN A 143 -5.73 -6.92 -12.68
C ASN A 143 -4.88 -6.38 -11.51
N PHE A 144 -3.55 -6.46 -11.63
CA PHE A 144 -2.65 -5.97 -10.58
C PHE A 144 -2.86 -4.47 -10.28
N GLY A 145 -3.35 -3.73 -11.28
CA GLY A 145 -3.76 -2.33 -11.16
C GLY A 145 -4.73 -2.06 -10.00
N PHE A 146 -5.68 -2.96 -9.72
CA PHE A 146 -6.57 -2.83 -8.57
C PHE A 146 -5.82 -2.83 -7.23
N TYR A 147 -4.91 -3.78 -7.02
CA TYR A 147 -4.17 -3.90 -5.76
C TYR A 147 -3.26 -2.69 -5.53
N LEU A 148 -2.61 -2.23 -6.60
CA LEU A 148 -1.81 -1.02 -6.59
C LEU A 148 -2.65 0.23 -6.28
N ALA A 149 -3.79 0.38 -6.93
CA ALA A 149 -4.72 1.48 -6.70
C ALA A 149 -5.25 1.51 -5.26
N PHE A 150 -5.57 0.33 -4.70
CA PHE A 150 -5.96 0.19 -3.30
C PHE A 150 -4.86 0.70 -2.34
N CYS A 151 -3.59 0.39 -2.61
CA CYS A 151 -2.48 0.88 -1.79
C CYS A 151 -2.34 2.41 -1.86
N PHE A 152 -2.50 3.01 -3.04
CA PHE A 152 -2.54 4.47 -3.18
C PHE A 152 -3.72 5.08 -2.39
N PHE A 153 -4.92 4.51 -2.52
CA PHE A 153 -6.11 4.92 -1.78
C PHE A 153 -5.92 4.85 -0.26
N ARG A 154 -5.43 3.70 0.25
CA ARG A 154 -5.13 3.50 1.66
C ARG A 154 -4.15 4.57 2.17
N MET A 155 -3.08 4.83 1.43
CA MET A 155 -2.09 5.84 1.84
C MET A 155 -2.69 7.25 1.84
N ALA A 156 -3.49 7.60 0.84
CA ALA A 156 -4.22 8.87 0.82
C ALA A 156 -5.14 9.03 2.05
N GLY A 157 -5.87 7.98 2.43
CA GLY A 157 -6.71 7.99 3.64
C GLY A 157 -5.91 8.16 4.94
N ILE A 158 -4.75 7.51 5.06
CA ILE A 158 -3.83 7.68 6.20
C ILE A 158 -3.36 9.13 6.30
N ILE A 159 -2.88 9.68 5.19
CA ILE A 159 -2.35 11.04 5.13
C ILE A 159 -3.46 12.07 5.40
N GLN A 160 -4.66 11.88 4.84
CA GLN A 160 -5.82 12.73 5.08
C GLN A 160 -6.17 12.78 6.58
N GLY A 161 -6.14 11.64 7.27
CA GLY A 161 -6.34 11.58 8.73
C GLY A 161 -5.25 12.29 9.52
N VAL A 162 -4.00 12.30 9.04
CA VAL A 162 -2.90 13.09 9.64
C VAL A 162 -3.11 14.59 9.42
N LEU A 163 -3.48 15.00 8.21
CA LEU A 163 -3.80 16.39 7.86
C LEU A 163 -4.95 16.91 8.72
N LYS A 164 -6.06 16.17 8.81
CA LYS A 164 -7.22 16.56 9.62
C LYS A 164 -6.84 16.78 11.08
N ARG A 165 -6.07 15.86 11.68
CA ARG A 165 -5.58 16.01 13.07
C ARG A 165 -4.71 17.24 13.25
N ALA A 166 -3.89 17.61 12.26
CA ALA A 166 -3.08 18.82 12.34
C ALA A 166 -3.93 20.09 12.30
N LEU A 167 -4.92 20.14 11.41
CA LEU A 167 -5.87 21.27 11.33
C LEU A 167 -6.70 21.41 12.61
N ASP A 168 -7.03 20.29 13.25
CA ASP A 168 -7.74 20.27 14.54
C ASP A 168 -6.81 20.53 15.75
N GLY A 169 -5.52 20.85 15.53
CA GLY A 169 -4.56 21.16 16.59
C GLY A 169 -4.01 19.97 17.38
N ASN A 170 -4.25 18.75 16.91
CA ASN A 170 -3.95 17.48 17.60
C ASN A 170 -2.79 16.68 16.96
N ALA A 171 -1.93 17.33 16.16
CA ALA A 171 -0.74 16.69 15.60
C ALA A 171 0.52 17.01 16.40
N SER A 172 1.36 16.00 16.64
CA SER A 172 2.67 16.17 17.30
C SER A 172 3.66 16.99 16.47
N ASN A 173 3.53 16.98 15.14
CA ASN A 173 4.28 17.84 14.22
C ASN A 173 3.33 18.38 13.12
N PRO A 174 2.66 19.52 13.37
CA PRO A 174 1.71 20.11 12.43
C PRO A 174 2.34 20.50 11.09
N GLU A 175 3.57 21.02 11.08
CA GLU A 175 4.24 21.44 9.84
C GLU A 175 4.46 20.25 8.89
N ARG A 176 4.97 19.14 9.42
CA ARG A 176 5.14 17.90 8.64
C ARG A 176 3.80 17.35 8.19
N ALA A 177 2.79 17.36 9.05
CA ALA A 177 1.45 16.89 8.71
C ALA A 177 0.84 17.67 7.54
N MET A 178 0.98 19.00 7.52
CA MET A 178 0.53 19.84 6.41
C MET A 178 1.30 19.53 5.11
N LYS A 179 2.63 19.38 5.19
CA LYS A 179 3.48 19.02 4.03
C LYS A 179 3.08 17.67 3.43
N VAL A 180 2.87 16.65 4.27
CA VAL A 180 2.45 15.32 3.79
C VAL A 180 1.00 15.37 3.28
N GLY A 181 0.12 16.12 3.96
CA GLY A 181 -1.27 16.35 3.54
C GLY A 181 -1.42 16.86 2.10
N ALA A 182 -0.49 17.70 1.65
CA ALA A 182 -0.48 18.20 0.27
C ALA A 182 -0.32 17.11 -0.81
N TYR A 183 0.08 15.88 -0.44
CA TYR A 183 0.20 14.76 -1.36
C TYR A 183 -1.09 13.95 -1.54
N VAL A 184 -2.16 14.19 -0.76
CA VAL A 184 -3.42 13.43 -0.91
C VAL A 184 -3.94 13.43 -2.36
N PRO A 185 -3.98 14.57 -3.09
CA PRO A 185 -4.35 14.59 -4.50
C PRO A 185 -3.43 13.74 -5.40
N VAL A 186 -2.13 13.72 -5.10
CA VAL A 186 -1.14 12.93 -5.86
C VAL A 186 -1.41 11.43 -5.69
N PHE A 187 -1.69 10.98 -4.46
CA PHE A 187 -2.06 9.58 -4.21
C PHE A 187 -3.38 9.22 -4.90
N ALA A 188 -4.39 10.10 -4.87
CA ALA A 188 -5.66 9.86 -5.56
C ALA A 188 -5.47 9.69 -7.08
N ALA A 189 -4.74 10.62 -7.72
CA ALA A 189 -4.46 10.59 -9.14
C ALA A 189 -3.65 9.35 -9.56
N ASN A 190 -2.64 8.98 -8.77
CA ASN A 190 -1.86 7.75 -9.03
C ASN A 190 -2.69 6.48 -8.85
N GLY A 191 -3.63 6.46 -7.89
CA GLY A 191 -4.58 5.37 -7.72
C GLY A 191 -5.48 5.19 -8.95
N LEU A 192 -6.00 6.29 -9.50
CA LEU A 192 -6.78 6.25 -10.74
C LEU A 192 -5.96 5.74 -11.92
N LYS A 193 -4.73 6.25 -12.08
CA LYS A 193 -3.80 5.79 -13.13
C LYS A 193 -3.45 4.30 -13.00
N ALA A 194 -3.36 3.78 -11.77
CA ALA A 194 -3.12 2.36 -11.56
C ALA A 194 -4.29 1.49 -12.04
N LEU A 195 -5.53 1.96 -11.94
CA LEU A 195 -6.72 1.26 -12.45
C LEU A 195 -6.85 1.29 -13.98
N GLU A 196 -6.02 2.07 -14.67
CA GLU A 196 -5.95 2.09 -16.14
C GLU A 196 -4.92 1.10 -16.69
N ARG A 197 -4.11 0.49 -15.82
CA ARG A 197 -3.18 -0.57 -16.21
C ARG A 197 -3.94 -1.90 -16.28
N GLU A 198 -4.01 -2.48 -17.47
CA GLU A 198 -4.45 -3.86 -17.70
C GLU A 198 -3.42 -4.86 -17.16
#